data_AF-A0AA44IBY2-F1
#
_entry.id   AF-A0AA44IBY2-F1
#
_cell.length_a   1.000
_cell.length_b   1.000
_cell.length_c   1.000
_cell.angle_alpha   90.00
_cell.angle_beta   90.00
_cell.angle_gamma   90.00
#
_symmetry.space_group_name_H-M   'P 1'
#
loop_
_entity.id
_entity.type
_entity.pdbx_description
1 polymer ?
#
loop_
_entity_poly.entity_id
_entity_poly.type
_entity_poly.pdbx_seq_one_letter_code
_entity_poly.pdbx_strand_id
1 'polypeptide(L)'
;MRANVGSIALCRREEAGWVSPDYAVFRLTEDAPFDAEYLLMYLKSEQGRAEIERQSRGVVRRRLHIDGLQRITVPLPGDHEAWSALIGSFASVRRHLRELPVTSAGALAAFEAAVFSPRDQPGGQTGEASSSA
;
A
#
# COMPACT_ATOMS: atom_id res chain seq x y z
N MET A 1 -23.16 10.83 1.49
CA MET A 1 -22.05 9.91 1.21
C MET A 1 -20.78 10.35 1.94
N ARG A 2 -20.24 9.49 2.81
CA ARG A 2 -18.92 9.64 3.47
C ARG A 2 -17.91 8.68 2.82
N ALA A 3 -17.50 8.93 1.58
CA ALA A 3 -16.24 8.37 1.12
C ALA A 3 -15.12 9.29 1.64
N ASN A 4 -14.66 9.01 2.86
CA ASN A 4 -13.45 9.63 3.40
C ASN A 4 -12.24 8.93 2.75
N VAL A 5 -11.07 9.59 2.75
CA VAL A 5 -9.82 8.99 2.28
C VAL A 5 -9.52 7.70 3.07
N GLY A 6 -9.79 6.54 2.48
CA GLY A 6 -9.58 5.21 3.07
C GLY A 6 -10.84 4.44 3.52
N SER A 7 -12.01 5.08 3.62
CA SER A 7 -13.29 4.44 3.99
C SER A 7 -14.00 3.79 2.80
N ILE A 8 -13.31 2.89 2.10
CA ILE A 8 -13.83 2.09 0.98
C ILE A 8 -13.60 0.61 1.28
N ALA A 9 -14.62 -0.21 1.01
CA ALA A 9 -14.61 -1.65 1.20
C ALA A 9 -15.30 -2.35 0.02
N LEU A 10 -14.95 -3.62 -0.19
CA LEU A 10 -15.60 -4.49 -1.16
C LEU A 10 -16.54 -5.44 -0.42
N CYS A 11 -17.79 -5.54 -0.89
CA CYS A 11 -18.68 -6.61 -0.44
C CYS A 11 -18.21 -7.92 -1.07
N ARG A 12 -17.79 -8.87 -0.24
CA ARG A 12 -17.33 -10.21 -0.68
C ARG A 12 -18.40 -11.29 -0.56
N ARG A 13 -19.59 -10.91 -0.12
CA ARG A 13 -20.72 -11.82 0.00
C ARG A 13 -21.55 -11.71 -1.26
N GLU A 14 -22.04 -12.84 -1.74
CA GLU A 14 -22.97 -12.90 -2.87
C GLU A 14 -24.40 -12.51 -2.44
N GLU A 15 -24.69 -12.60 -1.14
CA GLU A 15 -25.99 -12.27 -0.57
C GLU A 15 -26.20 -10.75 -0.42
N ALA A 16 -27.44 -10.31 -0.66
CA ALA A 16 -27.85 -8.93 -0.40
C ALA A 16 -27.75 -8.61 1.10
N GLY A 17 -27.33 -7.39 1.41
CA GLY A 17 -27.17 -6.92 2.78
C GLY A 17 -27.53 -5.45 2.95
N TRP A 18 -27.61 -5.02 4.20
CA TRP A 18 -27.93 -3.64 4.56
C TRP A 18 -26.64 -2.87 4.86
N VAL A 19 -26.54 -1.66 4.32
CA VAL A 19 -25.48 -0.71 4.65
C VAL A 19 -26.11 0.61 5.07
N SER A 20 -25.39 1.38 5.89
CA SER A 20 -25.84 2.73 6.25
C SER A 20 -26.08 3.57 4.99
N PRO A 21 -27.15 4.38 4.93
CA PRO A 21 -27.39 5.32 3.82
C PRO A 21 -26.26 6.33 3.61
N ASP A 22 -25.37 6.48 4.59
CA ASP A 22 -24.18 7.33 4.47
C ASP A 22 -23.12 6.77 3.51
N TYR A 23 -23.19 5.49 3.13
CA TYR A 23 -22.35 4.90 2.09
C TYR A 23 -23.08 4.95 0.74
N ALA A 24 -22.37 5.24 -0.34
CA ALA A 24 -22.88 4.85 -1.65
C ALA A 24 -22.34 3.48 -2.00
N VAL A 25 -23.24 2.66 -2.52
CA VAL A 25 -22.96 1.35 -3.07
C VAL A 25 -22.90 1.51 -4.58
N PHE A 26 -21.86 0.93 -5.18
CA PHE A 26 -21.68 0.93 -6.62
C PHE A 26 -21.10 -0.42 -7.03
N ARG A 27 -21.24 -0.73 -8.32
CA ARG A 27 -20.66 -1.92 -8.95
C ARG A 27 -19.96 -1.52 -10.23
N LEU A 28 -19.06 -2.39 -10.67
CA LEU A 28 -18.49 -2.29 -12.01
C LEU A 28 -19.54 -2.66 -13.06
N THR A 29 -19.38 -2.07 -14.24
CA THR A 29 -20.13 -2.49 -15.43
C THR A 29 -19.59 -3.84 -15.91
N GLU A 30 -20.39 -4.58 -16.69
CA GLU A 30 -20.03 -5.91 -17.17
C GLU A 30 -18.82 -5.90 -18.12
N ASP A 31 -18.60 -4.78 -18.80
CA ASP A 31 -17.51 -4.52 -19.74
C ASP A 31 -16.28 -3.85 -19.08
N ALA A 32 -16.25 -3.75 -17.75
CA ALA A 32 -15.13 -3.14 -17.06
C ALA A 32 -13.83 -3.93 -17.36
N PRO A 33 -12.72 -3.26 -17.72
CA PRO A 33 -11.46 -3.92 -18.08
C PRO A 33 -10.71 -4.49 -16.86
N PHE A 34 -11.33 -4.49 -15.69
CA PHE A 34 -10.76 -4.91 -14.42
C PHE A 34 -11.81 -5.38 -13.43
N ASP A 35 -11.37 -6.13 -12.42
CA ASP A 35 -12.23 -6.58 -11.33
C ASP A 35 -12.29 -5.60 -10.15
N ALA A 36 -13.21 -5.88 -9.24
CA ALA A 36 -13.44 -5.03 -8.07
C ALA A 36 -12.32 -5.09 -7.02
N GLU A 37 -11.53 -6.18 -6.98
CA GLU A 37 -10.39 -6.29 -6.07
C GLU A 37 -9.24 -5.38 -6.53
N TYR A 38 -8.99 -5.30 -7.84
CA TYR A 38 -8.05 -4.32 -8.38
C TYR A 38 -8.48 -2.90 -8.07
N LEU A 39 -9.74 -2.56 -8.35
CA LEU A 39 -10.22 -1.21 -8.10
C LEU A 39 -10.06 -0.85 -6.62
N LEU A 40 -10.42 -1.77 -5.72
CA LEU A 40 -10.22 -1.57 -4.28
C LEU A 40 -8.74 -1.39 -3.92
N MET A 41 -7.85 -2.17 -4.51
CA MET A 41 -6.40 -2.08 -4.32
C MET A 41 -5.90 -0.69 -4.75
N TYR A 42 -6.26 -0.26 -5.96
CA TYR A 42 -5.88 1.05 -6.49
C TYR A 42 -6.43 2.19 -5.63
N LEU A 43 -7.72 2.21 -5.32
CA LEU A 43 -8.35 3.27 -4.50
C LEU A 43 -7.78 3.35 -3.08
N LYS A 44 -7.15 2.29 -2.58
CA LYS A 44 -6.43 2.28 -1.30
C LYS A 44 -4.95 2.66 -1.41
N SER A 45 -4.37 2.70 -2.60
CA SER A 45 -2.99 3.16 -2.84
C SER A 45 -2.85 4.67 -2.61
N GLU A 46 -1.63 5.17 -2.46
CA GLU A 46 -1.38 6.61 -2.34
C GLU A 46 -1.89 7.39 -3.56
N GLN A 47 -1.66 6.86 -4.77
CA GLN A 47 -2.15 7.45 -6.01
C GLN A 47 -3.69 7.50 -6.04
N GLY A 48 -4.36 6.39 -5.72
CA GLY A 48 -5.82 6.36 -5.67
C GLY A 48 -6.40 7.26 -4.57
N ARG A 49 -5.71 7.40 -3.43
CA ARG A 49 -6.09 8.35 -2.37
C ARG A 49 -5.96 9.80 -2.86
N ALA A 50 -4.90 10.12 -3.61
CA ALA A 50 -4.72 11.44 -4.22
C ALA A 50 -5.80 11.74 -5.28
N GLU A 51 -6.21 10.75 -6.07
CA GLU A 51 -7.35 10.88 -6.99
C GLU A 51 -8.66 11.17 -6.26
N ILE A 52 -8.97 10.38 -5.22
CA ILE A 52 -10.16 10.58 -4.37
C ILE A 52 -10.16 11.98 -3.80
N GLU A 53 -9.02 12.42 -3.28
CA GLU A 53 -8.86 13.77 -2.73
C GLU A 53 -9.10 14.81 -3.83
N ARG A 54 -8.50 14.67 -5.02
CA ARG A 54 -8.72 15.63 -6.12
C ARG A 54 -10.18 15.73 -6.54
N GLN A 55 -10.90 14.61 -6.62
CA GLN A 55 -12.30 14.58 -7.07
C GLN A 55 -13.32 14.90 -5.96
N SER A 56 -12.87 14.97 -4.70
CA SER A 56 -13.74 15.31 -3.57
C SER A 56 -14.08 16.80 -3.53
N ARG A 57 -15.31 17.13 -3.15
CA ARG A 57 -15.79 18.54 -3.06
C ARG A 57 -16.18 18.89 -1.62
N GLY A 58 -16.18 20.20 -1.31
CA GLY A 58 -16.61 20.76 -0.03
C GLY A 58 -15.47 21.48 0.72
N VAL A 59 -15.80 22.58 1.39
CA VAL A 59 -14.81 23.44 2.08
C VAL A 59 -14.51 22.95 3.50
N VAL A 60 -15.54 22.62 4.27
CA VAL A 60 -15.41 22.19 5.68
C VAL A 60 -15.24 20.67 5.79
N ARG A 61 -15.96 19.90 4.98
CA ARG A 61 -15.86 18.44 4.90
C ARG A 61 -15.81 18.04 3.45
N ARG A 62 -14.65 17.59 3.00
CA ARG A 62 -14.50 17.02 1.67
C ARG A 62 -15.26 15.70 1.58
N ARG A 63 -16.01 15.53 0.50
CA ARG A 63 -16.76 14.31 0.20
C ARG A 63 -16.54 13.91 -1.25
N LEU A 64 -16.28 12.63 -1.47
CA LEU A 64 -16.35 12.04 -2.80
C LEU A 64 -17.81 11.64 -3.07
N HIS A 65 -18.39 12.25 -4.10
CA HIS A 65 -19.71 11.89 -4.64
C HIS A 65 -19.54 10.92 -5.82
N ILE A 66 -20.62 10.26 -6.24
CA ILE A 66 -20.56 9.26 -7.31
C ILE A 66 -20.06 9.85 -8.65
N ASP A 67 -20.42 11.10 -8.95
CA ASP A 67 -19.93 11.83 -10.13
C ASP A 67 -18.43 12.09 -10.07
N GLY A 68 -17.89 12.33 -8.86
CA GLY A 68 -16.46 12.43 -8.62
C GLY A 68 -15.75 11.08 -8.73
N LEU A 69 -16.36 10.01 -8.21
CA LEU A 69 -15.83 8.65 -8.29
C LEU A 69 -15.67 8.20 -9.76
N GLN A 70 -16.67 8.50 -10.60
CA GLN A 70 -16.64 8.20 -12.03
C GLN A 70 -15.56 8.97 -12.81
N ARG A 71 -15.01 10.05 -12.24
CA ARG A 71 -13.94 10.85 -12.84
C ARG A 71 -12.54 10.45 -12.37
N ILE A 72 -12.42 9.47 -11.48
CA ILE A 72 -11.13 8.94 -11.06
C ILE A 72 -10.51 8.21 -12.23
N THR A 73 -9.28 8.59 -12.58
CA THR A 73 -8.54 7.91 -13.65
C THR A 73 -7.84 6.71 -13.05
N VAL A 74 -8.34 5.52 -13.37
CA VAL A 74 -7.73 4.26 -12.94
C VAL A 74 -6.70 3.84 -13.98
N PRO A 75 -5.41 3.67 -13.61
CA PRO A 75 -4.40 3.19 -14.55
C PRO A 75 -4.73 1.77 -14.97
N LEU A 76 -4.65 1.49 -16.27
CA LEU A 76 -4.76 0.15 -16.81
C LEU A 76 -3.36 -0.32 -17.22
N PRO A 77 -2.75 -1.29 -16.53
CA PRO A 77 -1.51 -1.89 -16.97
C PRO A 77 -1.78 -2.80 -18.18
N GLY A 78 -1.79 -2.21 -19.38
CA GLY A 78 -1.71 -2.93 -20.66
C GLY A 78 -2.47 -4.26 -20.75
N ASP A 79 -1.73 -5.36 -20.89
CA ASP A 79 -2.24 -6.72 -21.09
C ASP A 79 -2.90 -7.33 -19.82
N HIS A 80 -4.07 -7.93 -19.99
CA HIS A 80 -4.90 -8.46 -18.90
C HIS A 80 -4.24 -9.65 -18.17
N GLU A 81 -3.44 -10.46 -18.87
CA GLU A 81 -2.79 -11.62 -18.25
C GLU A 81 -1.63 -11.21 -17.33
N ALA A 82 -0.83 -10.22 -17.76
CA ALA A 82 0.23 -9.61 -16.94
C ALA A 82 -0.34 -8.95 -15.66
N TRP A 83 -1.58 -8.46 -15.72
CA TRP A 83 -2.27 -7.82 -14.62
C TRP A 83 -2.61 -8.80 -13.50
N SER A 84 -3.28 -9.92 -13.80
CA SER A 84 -3.72 -10.88 -12.79
C SER A 84 -2.55 -11.41 -11.97
N ALA A 85 -1.40 -11.64 -12.61
CA ALA A 85 -0.16 -12.01 -11.93
C ALA A 85 0.33 -10.92 -10.97
N LEU A 86 0.34 -9.65 -11.41
CA LEU A 86 0.80 -8.51 -10.60
C LEU A 86 -0.11 -8.24 -9.39
N ILE A 87 -1.45 -8.33 -9.54
CA ILE A 87 -2.36 -8.28 -8.38
C ILE A 87 -2.05 -9.44 -7.45
N GLY A 88 -1.91 -10.66 -7.97
CA GLY A 88 -1.64 -11.85 -7.16
C GLY A 88 -0.38 -11.67 -6.31
N SER A 89 0.70 -11.20 -6.92
CA SER A 89 1.95 -10.86 -6.22
C SER A 89 1.73 -9.75 -5.18
N PHE A 90 1.05 -8.66 -5.53
CA PHE A 90 0.79 -7.55 -4.61
C PHE A 90 -0.07 -7.97 -3.42
N ALA A 91 -1.10 -8.78 -3.64
CA ALA A 91 -1.97 -9.34 -2.60
C ALA A 91 -1.18 -10.27 -1.67
N SER A 92 -0.29 -11.10 -2.21
CA SER A 92 0.60 -11.97 -1.44
C SER A 92 1.57 -11.16 -0.59
N VAL A 93 2.24 -10.16 -1.18
CA VAL A 93 3.14 -9.24 -0.46
C VAL A 93 2.37 -8.51 0.64
N ARG A 94 1.18 -7.97 0.34
CA ARG A 94 0.35 -7.27 1.32
C ARG A 94 -0.12 -8.17 2.46
N ARG A 95 -0.44 -9.43 2.18
CA ARG A 95 -0.77 -10.43 3.22
C ARG A 95 0.43 -10.65 4.12
N HIS A 96 1.61 -10.88 3.55
CA HIS A 96 2.83 -11.09 4.34
C HIS A 96 3.21 -9.83 5.14
N LEU A 97 3.08 -8.64 4.56
CA LEU A 97 3.30 -7.37 5.28
C LEU A 97 2.30 -7.14 6.42
N ARG A 98 1.09 -7.73 6.37
CA ARG A 98 0.13 -7.71 7.49
C ARG A 98 0.46 -8.73 8.58
N GLU A 99 1.04 -9.85 8.19
CA GLU A 99 1.48 -10.91 9.09
C GLU A 99 2.82 -10.59 9.76
N LEU A 100 3.59 -9.66 9.17
CA LEU A 100 4.77 -9.10 9.81
C LEU A 100 4.38 -8.48 11.15
N PRO A 101 4.85 -9.03 12.28
CA PRO A 101 4.64 -8.43 13.58
C PRO A 101 5.29 -7.04 13.57
N VAL A 102 4.78 -6.07 14.32
CA VAL A 102 5.47 -4.77 14.57
C VAL A 102 6.93 -4.99 15.01
N THR A 103 7.21 -6.14 15.62
CA THR A 103 8.53 -6.67 15.97
C THR A 103 9.50 -6.79 14.79
N SER A 104 9.03 -6.96 13.55
CA SER A 104 9.88 -7.08 12.36
C SER A 104 10.55 -5.76 11.98
N ALA A 105 9.96 -4.60 12.29
CA ALA A 105 10.63 -3.31 12.19
C ALA A 105 11.80 -3.22 13.19
N GLY A 106 11.60 -3.72 14.42
CA GLY A 106 12.67 -3.80 15.43
C GLY A 106 13.76 -4.82 15.07
N ALA A 107 13.38 -5.98 14.53
CA ALA A 107 14.31 -6.99 14.06
C ALA A 107 15.14 -6.51 12.85
N LEU A 108 14.52 -5.79 11.92
CA LEU A 108 15.22 -5.16 10.79
C LEU A 108 16.18 -4.08 11.28
N ALA A 109 15.76 -3.21 12.20
CA ALA A 109 16.65 -2.20 12.78
C ALA A 109 17.83 -2.82 13.54
N ALA A 110 17.61 -3.89 14.30
CA ALA A 110 18.68 -4.62 14.98
C ALA A 110 19.62 -5.32 13.98
N PHE A 111 19.08 -5.85 12.89
CA PHE A 111 19.85 -6.46 11.81
C PHE A 111 20.68 -5.42 11.04
N GLU A 112 20.09 -4.29 10.66
CA GLU A 112 20.78 -3.15 10.05
C GLU A 112 21.90 -2.64 10.95
N ALA A 113 21.65 -2.47 12.25
CA ALA A 113 22.68 -2.09 13.22
C ALA A 113 23.83 -3.11 13.26
N ALA A 114 23.54 -4.41 13.26
CA ALA A 114 24.57 -5.45 13.26
C ALA A 114 25.37 -5.52 11.95
N VAL A 115 24.72 -5.29 10.80
CA VAL A 115 25.35 -5.34 9.48
C VAL A 115 26.20 -4.10 9.19
N PHE A 116 25.73 -2.93 9.61
CA PHE A 116 26.37 -1.64 9.33
C PHE A 116 27.16 -1.06 10.51
N SER A 117 27.27 -1.76 11.65
CA SER A 117 28.15 -1.33 12.74
C SER A 117 29.61 -1.30 12.26
N PRO A 118 30.38 -0.24 12.60
CA PRO A 118 31.81 -0.21 12.30
C PRO A 118 32.47 -1.42 12.94
N ARG A 119 33.11 -2.25 12.11
CA ARG A 119 33.97 -3.32 12.62
C ARG A 119 35.23 -2.65 13.10
N ASP A 120 35.36 -2.50 14.41
CA ASP A 120 36.60 -2.06 15.01
C ASP A 120 37.68 -3.10 14.62
N GLN A 121 38.64 -2.70 13.78
CA GLN A 121 39.73 -3.58 13.39
C GLN A 121 40.70 -3.66 14.56
N PRO A 122 40.96 -4.86 15.13
CA PRO A 122 42.09 -4.99 16.02
C PRO A 122 43.35 -5.11 15.16
N GLY A 123 44.20 -4.08 15.19
CA GLY A 123 45.62 -4.28 14.93
C GLY A 123 46.30 -3.18 14.16
N GLY A 124 47.26 -2.52 14.81
CA GLY A 124 48.22 -1.69 14.11
C GLY A 124 49.24 -1.01 14.99
N GLN A 125 50.00 -1.75 15.81
CA GLN A 125 51.40 -1.38 16.14
C GLN A 125 52.24 -2.66 16.29
N THR A 126 52.86 -3.05 15.17
CA THR A 126 54.00 -3.97 15.10
C THR A 126 55.25 -3.20 15.51
N GLY A 127 56.13 -3.83 16.28
CA GLY A 127 57.24 -3.17 16.98
C GLY A 127 58.36 -2.61 16.11
N GLU A 128 59.13 -1.72 16.74
CA GLU A 128 60.54 -1.48 16.43
C GLU A 128 61.38 -1.95 17.62
N ALA A 129 62.30 -2.86 17.32
CA ALA A 129 63.33 -3.35 18.24
C ALA A 129 64.63 -2.57 18.04
N SER A 130 65.29 -2.26 19.17
CA SER A 130 66.74 -2.17 19.37
C SER A 130 67.55 -0.98 18.82
N SER A 131 68.02 -0.14 19.76
CA SER A 131 69.45 0.22 20.03
C SER A 131 69.45 1.40 21.02
N SER A 132 70.34 1.63 21.98
CA SER A 132 71.51 0.96 22.56
C SER A 132 72.07 1.95 23.62
N ALA A 133 72.73 1.40 24.65
CA ALA A 133 73.61 2.04 25.64
C ALA A 133 72.97 2.81 26.81
#